data_AF-A0A183TI99-F1
#
_entry.id   AF-A0A183TI99-F1
#
_cell.length_a   1.000
_cell.length_b   1.000
_cell.length_c   1.000
_cell.angle_alpha   90.00
_cell.angle_beta   90.00
_cell.angle_gamma   90.00
#
_symmetry.space_group_name_H-M   'P 1'
#
loop_
_entity.id
_entity.type
_entity.pdbx_description
1 polymer ?
#
loop_
_entity_poly.entity_id
_entity_poly.type
_entity_poly.pdbx_seq_one_letter_code
_entity_poly.pdbx_strand_id
1 'polypeptide(L)'
;MVYLRNVIPSTAFEVLGRARRQHQDWFDDNDADIRKLLAKKNGLHKSCNDLRTDDTKAAFLRFRCLVQHRLRKMQDAWIIRKAEEIQEYVDHYEIKNIFKAIKAIYGPCIKGTASLLSFDSTTLLTEKSQILKRWAEHFRSVLNCSSAISDAAHLYK
;
A
#
# COMPACT_ATOMS: atom_id res chain seq x y z
N MET A 1 -26.06 15.78 29.14
CA MET A 1 -26.00 14.66 28.16
C MET A 1 -24.55 14.41 27.67
N VAL A 2 -23.60 14.16 28.58
CA VAL A 2 -22.18 13.89 28.21
C VAL A 2 -21.68 12.54 28.77
N TYR A 3 -22.41 11.97 29.73
CA TYR A 3 -21.97 10.78 30.48
C TYR A 3 -22.07 9.48 29.65
N LEU A 4 -23.13 9.30 28.85
CA LEU A 4 -23.38 8.04 28.13
C LEU A 4 -22.47 7.80 26.91
N ARG A 5 -21.92 8.85 26.30
CA ARG A 5 -21.14 8.73 25.05
C ARG A 5 -19.79 8.03 25.26
N ASN A 6 -19.24 8.11 26.47
CA ASN A 6 -17.93 7.54 26.81
C ASN A 6 -18.02 6.24 27.61
N VAL A 7 -19.16 5.93 28.21
CA VAL A 7 -19.35 4.69 28.99
C VAL A 7 -19.33 3.47 28.08
N ILE A 8 -20.07 3.49 26.96
CA ILE A 8 -20.18 2.34 26.06
C ILE A 8 -18.82 1.94 25.45
N PRO A 9 -17.99 2.87 24.90
CA PRO A 9 -16.66 2.53 24.41
C PRO A 9 -15.69 2.11 25.53
N SER A 10 -15.80 2.67 26.73
CA SER A 10 -14.90 2.36 27.85
C SER A 10 -15.15 0.95 28.40
N THR A 11 -16.41 0.58 28.60
CA THR A 11 -16.79 -0.77 29.05
C THR A 11 -16.48 -1.81 27.97
N ALA A 12 -16.70 -1.49 26.68
CA ALA A 12 -16.29 -2.37 25.60
C ALA A 12 -14.77 -2.56 25.54
N PHE A 13 -13.99 -1.53 25.81
CA PHE A 13 -12.52 -1.61 25.88
C PHE A 13 -12.03 -2.44 27.07
N GLU A 14 -12.65 -2.30 28.25
CA GLU A 14 -12.30 -3.09 29.45
C GLU A 14 -12.65 -4.57 29.30
N VAL A 15 -13.80 -4.88 28.68
CA VAL A 15 -14.30 -6.26 28.54
C VAL A 15 -13.66 -7.01 27.37
N LEU A 16 -13.52 -6.36 26.21
CA LEU A 16 -13.09 -7.01 24.97
C LEU A 16 -11.63 -6.71 24.60
N GLY A 17 -11.00 -5.73 25.24
CA GLY A 17 -9.70 -5.22 24.83
C GLY A 17 -9.72 -4.56 23.44
N ARG A 18 -8.56 -4.10 22.97
CA ARG A 18 -8.38 -3.73 21.56
C ARG A 18 -7.97 -4.96 20.76
N ALA A 19 -8.75 -5.32 19.75
CA ALA A 19 -8.31 -6.24 18.72
C ALA A 19 -7.03 -5.68 18.06
N ARG A 20 -5.89 -6.35 18.32
CA ARG A 20 -4.64 -6.02 17.64
C ARG A 20 -4.78 -6.53 16.21
N ARG A 21 -4.96 -5.61 15.27
CA ARG A 21 -4.89 -5.97 13.86
C ARG A 21 -3.44 -6.37 13.61
N GLN A 22 -3.21 -7.65 13.29
CA GLN A 22 -1.92 -8.05 12.75
C GLN A 22 -1.93 -7.75 11.25
N HIS A 23 -1.27 -6.66 10.88
CA HIS A 23 -0.97 -6.32 9.51
C HIS A 23 0.36 -6.99 9.16
N GLN A 24 0.43 -7.68 8.03
CA GLN A 24 1.67 -8.21 7.46
C GLN A 24 2.60 -7.08 6.94
N ASP A 25 2.51 -5.87 7.51
CA ASP A 25 3.32 -4.71 7.14
C ASP A 25 4.44 -4.48 8.16
N TRP A 26 5.32 -3.55 7.83
CA TRP A 26 6.52 -3.24 8.64
C TRP A 26 6.20 -2.65 10.03
N PHE A 27 4.96 -2.24 10.32
CA PHE A 27 4.64 -1.52 11.55
C PHE A 27 4.58 -2.42 12.77
N ASP A 28 4.02 -3.62 12.66
CA ASP A 28 3.70 -4.45 13.84
C ASP A 28 4.94 -4.90 14.62
N ASP A 29 6.01 -5.27 13.92
CA ASP A 29 7.31 -5.62 14.50
C ASP A 29 7.93 -4.45 15.26
N ASN A 30 7.65 -3.22 14.81
CA ASN A 30 8.29 -1.99 15.30
C ASN A 30 7.37 -1.18 16.25
N ASP A 31 6.16 -1.66 16.52
CA ASP A 31 5.09 -0.90 17.17
C ASP A 31 5.51 -0.36 18.56
N ALA A 32 6.22 -1.15 19.36
CA ALA A 32 6.72 -0.71 20.67
C ALA A 32 7.71 0.47 20.54
N ASP A 33 8.65 0.38 19.61
CA ASP A 33 9.64 1.44 19.37
C ASP A 33 9.01 2.68 18.76
N ILE A 34 8.06 2.52 17.83
CA ILE A 34 7.29 3.62 17.24
C ILE A 34 6.51 4.34 18.33
N ARG A 35 5.83 3.62 19.22
CA ARG A 35 5.10 4.20 20.37
C ARG A 35 6.03 4.98 21.29
N LYS A 36 7.22 4.47 21.59
CA LYS A 36 8.24 5.19 22.38
C LYS A 36 8.71 6.48 21.71
N LEU A 37 8.98 6.43 20.41
CA LEU A 37 9.37 7.60 19.62
C LEU A 37 8.26 8.65 19.60
N LEU A 38 7.01 8.25 19.40
CA LEU A 38 5.86 9.14 19.40
C LEU A 38 5.62 9.78 20.76
N ALA A 39 5.72 9.02 21.86
CA ALA A 39 5.57 9.55 23.21
C ALA A 39 6.57 10.68 23.48
N LYS A 40 7.85 10.49 23.13
CA LYS A 40 8.88 11.52 23.28
C LYS A 40 8.66 12.72 22.35
N LYS A 41 8.23 12.48 21.10
CA LYS A 41 7.91 13.55 20.13
C LYS A 41 6.77 14.43 20.66
N ASN A 42 5.74 13.82 21.22
CA ASN A 42 4.58 14.52 21.76
C ASN A 42 4.92 15.31 23.02
N GLY A 43 5.80 14.78 23.88
CA GLY A 43 6.34 15.53 25.03
C GLY A 43 7.08 16.80 24.59
N LEU A 44 7.97 16.69 23.60
CA LEU A 44 8.69 17.85 23.06
C LEU A 44 7.77 18.85 22.36
N HIS A 45 6.74 18.38 21.65
CA HIS A 45 5.71 19.23 21.06
C HIS A 45 4.97 20.03 22.13
N LYS A 46 4.61 19.38 23.25
CA LYS A 46 3.96 20.04 24.38
C LYS A 46 4.87 21.14 24.97
N SER A 47 6.13 20.82 25.28
CA SER A 47 7.09 21.82 25.79
C SER A 47 7.29 23.00 24.82
N CYS A 48 7.30 22.73 23.50
CA CYS A 48 7.38 23.77 22.49
C CYS A 48 6.15 24.68 22.47
N ASN A 49 4.95 24.15 22.75
CA ASN A 49 3.72 24.94 22.81
C ASN A 49 3.63 25.74 24.12
N ASP A 50 4.10 25.18 25.23
CA ASP A 50 3.99 25.79 26.57
C ASP A 50 4.99 26.94 26.75
N LEU A 51 6.26 26.76 26.35
CA LEU A 51 7.34 27.72 26.61
C LEU A 51 7.75 28.54 25.37
N ARG A 52 7.50 28.00 24.16
CA ARG A 52 7.69 28.62 22.84
C ARG A 52 9.02 29.38 22.60
N THR A 53 10.10 28.95 23.23
CA THR A 53 11.47 29.45 23.02
C THR A 53 12.12 28.85 21.77
N ASP A 54 13.19 29.47 21.28
CA ASP A 54 13.90 28.94 20.12
C ASP A 54 14.60 27.61 20.40
N ASP A 55 15.08 27.39 21.62
CA ASP A 55 15.64 26.10 22.04
C ASP A 55 14.62 24.97 22.03
N THR A 56 13.40 25.23 22.52
CA THR A 56 12.32 24.21 22.54
C THR A 56 11.81 23.89 21.14
N LYS A 57 11.70 24.90 20.25
CA LYS A 57 11.42 24.68 18.82
C LYS A 57 12.52 23.86 18.15
N ALA A 58 13.78 24.21 18.38
CA ALA A 58 14.91 23.50 17.80
C ALA A 58 15.00 22.04 18.29
N ALA A 59 14.76 21.79 19.58
CA ALA A 59 14.70 20.45 20.14
C ALA A 59 13.58 19.60 19.50
N PHE A 60 12.37 20.17 19.33
CA PHE A 60 11.27 19.49 18.67
C PHE A 60 11.58 19.16 17.20
N LEU A 61 12.11 20.12 16.43
CA LEU A 61 12.45 19.91 15.03
C LEU A 61 13.54 18.85 14.85
N ARG A 62 14.62 18.90 15.64
CA ARG A 62 15.69 17.88 15.64
C ARG A 62 15.11 16.49 15.91
N PHE A 63 14.24 16.38 16.91
CA PHE A 63 13.63 15.11 17.25
C PHE A 63 12.64 14.62 16.20
N ARG A 64 11.90 15.53 15.54
CA ARG A 64 11.04 15.19 14.40
C ARG A 64 11.83 14.56 13.26
N CYS A 65 12.98 15.14 12.91
CA CYS A 65 13.88 14.57 11.89
C CYS A 65 14.40 13.19 12.29
N LEU A 66 14.79 13.01 13.57
CA LEU A 66 15.22 11.70 14.09
C LEU A 66 14.11 10.65 13.96
N VAL A 67 12.87 11.01 14.29
CA VAL A 67 11.72 10.11 14.18
C VAL A 67 11.50 9.73 12.71
N GLN A 68 11.49 10.70 11.80
CA GLN A 68 11.34 10.43 10.36
C GLN A 68 12.45 9.49 9.84
N HIS A 69 13.69 9.74 10.24
CA HIS A 69 14.83 8.89 9.87
C HIS A 69 14.70 7.46 10.39
N ARG A 70 14.32 7.29 11.66
CA ARG A 70 14.13 5.95 12.24
C ARG A 70 12.98 5.19 11.57
N LEU A 71 11.85 5.86 11.33
CA LEU A 71 10.71 5.24 10.65
C LEU A 71 11.08 4.81 9.23
N ARG A 72 11.85 5.64 8.50
CA ARG A 72 12.35 5.26 7.16
C ARG A 72 13.22 4.02 7.23
N LYS A 73 14.20 3.96 8.14
CA LYS A 73 15.05 2.77 8.30
C LYS A 73 14.27 1.49 8.61
N MET A 74 13.25 1.59 9.47
CA MET A 74 12.38 0.46 9.80
C MET A 74 11.59 -0.03 8.58
N GLN A 75 11.08 0.90 7.75
CA GLN A 75 10.46 0.59 6.46
C GLN A 75 11.43 -0.08 5.50
N ASP A 76 12.61 0.52 5.31
CA ASP A 76 13.61 0.06 4.36
C ASP A 76 14.08 -1.36 4.70
N ALA A 77 14.33 -1.63 5.98
CA ALA A 77 14.69 -2.97 6.46
C ALA A 77 13.61 -4.01 6.15
N TRP A 78 12.33 -3.65 6.29
CA TRP A 78 11.25 -4.54 5.92
C TRP A 78 11.12 -4.75 4.41
N ILE A 79 11.29 -3.69 3.60
CA ILE A 79 11.28 -3.79 2.13
C ILE A 79 12.40 -4.69 1.64
N ILE A 80 13.61 -4.56 2.20
CA ILE A 80 14.76 -5.41 1.86
C ILE A 80 14.43 -6.88 2.14
N ARG A 81 13.95 -7.20 3.35
CA ARG A 81 13.54 -8.57 3.71
C ARG A 81 12.44 -9.11 2.78
N LYS A 82 11.48 -8.27 2.41
CA LYS A 82 10.41 -8.66 1.49
C LYS A 82 10.92 -8.90 0.07
N ALA A 83 11.91 -8.14 -0.39
CA ALA A 83 12.54 -8.35 -1.69
C ALA A 83 13.31 -9.68 -1.72
N GLU A 84 14.05 -10.00 -0.66
CA GLU A 84 14.74 -11.28 -0.50
C GLU A 84 13.74 -12.46 -0.52
N GLU A 85 12.63 -12.36 0.22
CA GLU A 85 11.58 -13.37 0.22
C GLU A 85 10.96 -13.58 -1.18
N ILE A 86 10.72 -12.50 -1.92
CA ILE A 86 10.21 -12.59 -3.30
C ILE A 86 11.24 -13.25 -4.22
N GLN A 87 12.51 -12.90 -4.09
CA GLN A 87 13.59 -13.50 -4.88
C GLN A 87 13.68 -15.00 -4.61
N GLU A 88 13.61 -15.41 -3.34
CA GLU A 88 13.59 -16.83 -2.95
C GLU A 88 12.42 -17.57 -3.63
N TYR A 89 11.21 -17.00 -3.63
CA TYR A 89 10.09 -17.63 -4.32
C TYR A 89 10.27 -17.69 -5.85
N VAL A 90 10.96 -16.72 -6.46
CA VAL A 90 11.29 -16.74 -7.89
C VAL A 90 12.25 -17.88 -8.19
N ASP A 91 13.28 -18.05 -7.37
CA ASP A 91 14.29 -19.10 -7.53
C ASP A 91 13.66 -20.50 -7.42
N HIS A 92 12.60 -20.64 -6.61
CA HIS A 92 11.81 -21.87 -6.46
C HIS A 92 10.59 -21.99 -7.39
N TYR A 93 10.40 -21.05 -8.32
CA TYR A 93 9.26 -21.02 -9.26
C TYR A 93 7.87 -20.99 -8.57
N GLU A 94 7.76 -20.39 -7.39
CA GLU A 94 6.55 -20.37 -6.57
C GLU A 94 5.64 -19.17 -6.88
N ILE A 95 5.06 -19.15 -8.09
CA ILE A 95 4.21 -18.04 -8.61
C ILE A 95 3.11 -17.60 -7.62
N LYS A 96 2.50 -18.55 -6.91
CA LYS A 96 1.45 -18.26 -5.92
C LYS A 96 1.98 -17.42 -4.74
N ASN A 97 3.20 -17.72 -4.28
CA ASN A 97 3.81 -17.06 -3.14
C ASN A 97 4.39 -15.70 -3.53
N ILE A 98 4.96 -15.58 -4.75
CA ILE A 98 5.32 -14.29 -5.35
C ILE A 98 4.12 -13.34 -5.35
N PHE A 99 2.97 -13.79 -5.86
CA PHE A 99 1.76 -12.97 -5.91
C PHE A 99 1.24 -12.58 -4.52
N LYS A 100 1.34 -13.48 -3.53
CA LYS A 100 0.97 -13.21 -2.15
C LYS A 100 1.88 -12.15 -1.50
N ALA A 101 3.20 -12.25 -1.73
CA ALA A 101 4.19 -11.32 -1.20
C ALA A 101 4.05 -9.92 -1.82
N ILE A 102 3.86 -9.81 -3.14
CA ILE A 102 3.59 -8.54 -3.82
C ILE A 102 2.33 -7.87 -3.26
N LYS A 103 1.26 -8.65 -3.02
CA LYS A 103 0.04 -8.12 -2.39
C LYS A 103 0.27 -7.61 -0.97
N ALA A 104 1.18 -8.21 -0.21
CA ALA A 104 1.51 -7.73 1.13
C ALA A 104 2.17 -6.35 1.11
N ILE A 105 2.97 -6.05 0.06
CA ILE A 105 3.64 -4.74 -0.13
C ILE A 105 2.64 -3.63 -0.45
N TYR A 106 1.76 -3.86 -1.42
CA TYR A 106 0.79 -2.85 -1.85
C TYR A 106 -0.47 -2.80 -0.98
N GLY A 107 -0.64 -3.76 -0.06
CA GLY A 107 -1.84 -3.92 0.74
C GLY A 107 -3.04 -4.45 -0.05
N PRO A 108 -4.26 -4.40 0.51
CA PRO A 108 -5.46 -4.75 -0.21
C PRO A 108 -5.56 -3.88 -1.46
N CYS A 109 -5.39 -4.50 -2.64
CA CYS A 109 -5.64 -3.83 -3.91
C CYS A 109 -7.05 -3.21 -3.83
N ILE A 110 -7.12 -1.88 -3.85
CA ILE A 110 -8.38 -1.16 -3.98
C ILE A 110 -8.90 -1.57 -5.35
N LYS A 111 -9.81 -2.54 -5.38
CA LYS A 111 -10.48 -2.97 -6.60
C LYS A 111 -11.46 -1.88 -7.01
N GLY A 112 -10.94 -0.73 -7.44
CA GLY A 112 -11.67 0.13 -8.33
C GLY A 112 -11.87 -0.67 -9.60
N THR A 113 -13.08 -1.20 -9.80
CA THR A 113 -13.45 -1.71 -11.11
C THR A 113 -13.41 -0.52 -12.05
N ALA A 114 -12.34 -0.40 -12.83
CA ALA A 114 -12.23 0.64 -13.84
C ALA A 114 -13.32 0.39 -14.89
N SER A 115 -14.24 1.33 -15.04
CA SER A 115 -15.24 1.30 -16.11
C SER A 115 -14.51 1.32 -17.45
N LEU A 116 -14.90 0.44 -18.37
CA LEU A 116 -14.31 0.39 -19.71
C LEU A 116 -15.30 0.93 -20.73
N LEU A 117 -14.80 1.51 -21.82
CA LEU A 117 -15.64 1.83 -22.96
C LEU A 117 -15.95 0.56 -23.76
N SER A 118 -17.19 0.48 -24.25
CA SER A 118 -17.61 -0.50 -25.24
C SER A 118 -16.76 -0.43 -26.51
N PHE A 119 -16.83 -1.46 -27.37
CA PHE A 119 -16.07 -1.53 -28.61
C PHE A 119 -16.35 -0.35 -29.56
N ASP A 120 -17.60 0.10 -29.58
CA ASP A 120 -18.11 1.24 -30.33
C ASP A 120 -17.95 2.59 -29.60
N SER A 121 -17.27 2.60 -28.44
CA SER A 121 -17.03 3.76 -27.56
C SER A 121 -18.26 4.53 -27.06
N THR A 122 -19.48 4.00 -27.24
CA THR A 122 -20.72 4.70 -26.89
C THR A 122 -21.17 4.53 -25.44
N THR A 123 -20.76 3.44 -24.79
CA THR A 123 -21.24 3.06 -23.46
C THR A 123 -20.10 2.75 -22.49
N LEU A 124 -20.27 3.16 -21.23
CA LEU A 124 -19.37 2.81 -20.13
C LEU A 124 -19.84 1.50 -19.49
N LEU A 125 -19.02 0.47 -19.59
CA LEU A 125 -19.21 -0.84 -19.01
C LEU A 125 -18.74 -0.80 -17.55
N THR A 126 -19.69 -0.90 -16.62
CA THR A 126 -19.45 -0.91 -15.17
C THR A 126 -19.62 -2.30 -14.56
N GLU A 127 -20.40 -3.18 -15.23
CA GLU A 127 -20.59 -4.56 -14.80
C GLU A 127 -19.37 -5.43 -15.10
N LYS A 128 -18.94 -6.22 -14.11
CA LYS A 128 -17.77 -7.09 -14.21
C LYS A 128 -17.85 -8.09 -15.38
N SER A 129 -19.03 -8.65 -15.66
CA SER A 129 -19.27 -9.58 -16.78
C SER A 129 -19.03 -8.90 -18.13
N GLN A 130 -19.53 -7.69 -18.30
CA GLN A 130 -19.39 -6.89 -19.51
C GLN A 130 -17.93 -6.45 -19.72
N ILE A 131 -17.26 -6.02 -18.65
CA ILE A 131 -15.84 -5.68 -18.65
C ILE A 131 -14.99 -6.88 -19.09
N LEU A 132 -15.24 -8.08 -18.55
CA LEU A 132 -14.52 -9.29 -18.92
C LEU A 132 -14.74 -9.68 -20.39
N LYS A 133 -15.97 -9.54 -20.88
CA LYS A 133 -16.30 -9.77 -22.29
C LYS A 133 -15.54 -8.79 -23.20
N ARG A 134 -15.51 -7.50 -22.84
CA ARG A 134 -14.79 -6.46 -23.58
C ARG A 134 -13.28 -6.71 -23.61
N TRP A 135 -12.69 -7.15 -22.50
CA TRP A 135 -11.29 -7.56 -22.46
C TRP A 135 -11.00 -8.71 -23.44
N ALA A 136 -11.86 -9.74 -23.47
CA ALA A 136 -11.71 -10.86 -24.39
C ALA A 136 -11.78 -10.43 -25.86
N GLU A 137 -12.66 -9.49 -26.20
CA GLU A 137 -12.75 -8.89 -27.54
C GLU A 137 -11.46 -8.11 -27.89
N HIS A 138 -10.97 -7.28 -26.97
CA HIS A 138 -9.75 -6.50 -27.17
C HIS A 138 -8.53 -7.39 -27.41
N PHE A 139 -8.29 -8.38 -26.54
CA PHE A 139 -7.16 -9.30 -26.70
C PHE A 139 -7.28 -10.14 -27.97
N ARG A 140 -8.50 -10.56 -28.35
CA ARG A 140 -8.71 -11.27 -29.62
C ARG A 140 -8.31 -10.40 -30.82
N SER A 141 -8.64 -9.11 -30.81
CA SER A 141 -8.23 -8.17 -31.85
C SER A 141 -6.72 -7.93 -31.87
N VAL A 142 -6.10 -7.75 -30.71
CA VAL A 142 -4.65 -7.47 -30.61
C VAL A 142 -3.82 -8.68 -31.02
N LEU A 143 -4.19 -9.87 -30.57
CA LEU A 143 -3.40 -11.09 -30.78
C LEU A 143 -3.64 -11.77 -32.14
N ASN A 144 -4.80 -11.56 -32.76
CA ASN A 144 -5.13 -12.15 -34.07
C ASN A 144 -5.11 -11.13 -35.22
N CYS A 145 -4.43 -10.00 -35.04
CA CYS A 145 -4.29 -9.01 -36.10
C CYS A 145 -3.39 -9.61 -37.20
N SER A 146 -3.97 -9.94 -38.35
CA SER A 146 -3.23 -10.46 -39.51
C SER A 146 -2.18 -9.43 -39.94
N SER A 147 -0.90 -9.74 -39.77
CA SER A 147 0.17 -8.92 -40.31
C SER A 147 0.21 -9.09 -41.83
N ALA A 148 -0.20 -8.08 -42.59
CA ALA A 148 0.12 -7.99 -44.00
C ALA A 148 1.63 -7.70 -44.11
N ILE A 149 2.45 -8.74 -44.12
CA ILE A 149 3.84 -8.63 -44.54
C ILE A 149 3.77 -8.37 -46.05
N SER A 150 4.09 -7.14 -46.46
CA SER A 150 4.16 -6.76 -47.87
C SER A 150 5.28 -7.55 -48.54
N ASP A 151 4.94 -8.49 -49.43
CA ASP A 151 5.88 -9.16 -50.32
C ASP A 151 6.41 -8.17 -51.37
N ALA A 152 7.36 -7.32 -50.97
CA ALA A 152 8.08 -6.42 -51.85
C ALA A 152 9.57 -6.46 -51.54
N ALA A 153 10.19 -7.64 -51.66
CA ALA A 153 11.63 -7.79 -51.52
C ALA A 153 12.22 -8.92 -52.39
N HIS A 154 11.79 -9.05 -53.65
CA HIS A 154 12.54 -9.85 -54.62
C HIS A 154 12.44 -9.27 -56.03
N LEU A 155 13.26 -8.27 -56.36
CA LEU A 155 13.73 -8.01 -57.72
C LEU A 155 14.89 -6.99 -57.69
N TYR A 156 16.09 -7.45 -57.35
CA TYR A 156 17.34 -6.97 -57.95
C TYR A 156 18.36 -8.12 -57.90
N LYS A 157 18.60 -8.72 -59.06
CA LYS A 157 19.76 -9.54 -59.38
C LYS A 157 20.43 -8.91 -60.58
#